data_AF-A0A8T6NIC5-F1
#
_entry.id   AF-A0A8T6NIC5-F1
#
_cell.length_a   1.000
_cell.length_b   1.000
_cell.length_c   1.000
_cell.angle_alpha   90.00
_cell.angle_beta   90.00
_cell.angle_gamma   90.00
#
_symmetry.space_group_name_H-M   'P 1'
#
loop_
_entity.id
_entity.type
_entity.pdbx_description
1 polymer ?
#
loop_
_entity_poly.entity_id
_entity_poly.type
_entity_poly.pdbx_seq_one_letter_code
_entity_poly.pdbx_strand_id
1 'polypeptide(L)'
;MLLGGKGVARPLLTLVGCTVLRGSKTVLREIDLEIFPGEVVCFVGHNGSGKSTLLETLAGLHPPRHGEVKALSTNGSEVIVSDSEGRRAPLPGLTIALQSDGACLDEAVIMRLKLASTVAGVDLSDQDISKMMAEWSLLHRSNDRLATLSNGLRRRVSVLSALVPALKSESQMIVMLDEPSEGMDKASKELLRSSIEELRSQGHTVIIATHDQDLSCMADRSVEIENQTISVIGEHSARSHGAKDTPINSGDKVMEFCRWAASLERKNPIDTIKRLIPSMIAILLIGSIGSGIVSSDGLFSTSFYLLLPAFITTMVQPAIIDRLSEGRSGDWWRAHMGRSIRPAASIVGSSWLLPLPLTYLAYTIISTDSIDLHPEAKFWIWLPALAIIDISVASTGIQLLVSGLKRRGAAVASLMMVILVWPFLILVDATTLILQDGMTMEFGLETPLGLIIASSAISAGIWASAVLIPSD
;
A
#
# COMPACT_ATOMS: atom_id res chain seq x y z
N MET A 1 40.16 -16.39 -38.47
CA MET A 1 40.80 -16.30 -37.13
C MET A 1 40.75 -14.83 -36.72
N LEU A 2 39.79 -14.47 -35.87
CA LEU A 2 39.79 -13.35 -34.91
C LEU A 2 38.42 -13.36 -34.21
N LEU A 3 38.38 -14.13 -33.12
CA LEU A 3 37.58 -13.99 -31.91
C LEU A 3 36.07 -13.68 -32.06
N GLY A 4 35.27 -14.75 -32.09
CA GLY A 4 33.86 -14.69 -31.71
C GLY A 4 33.72 -14.26 -30.25
N GLY A 5 33.24 -13.04 -30.04
CA GLY A 5 32.83 -12.57 -28.72
C GLY A 5 31.67 -13.41 -28.21
N LYS A 6 31.87 -14.13 -27.10
CA LYS A 6 30.77 -14.62 -26.27
C LYS A 6 29.91 -13.39 -25.94
N GLY A 7 28.65 -13.37 -26.38
CA GLY A 7 27.72 -12.29 -26.03
C GLY A 7 27.64 -12.19 -24.51
N VAL A 8 28.05 -11.05 -23.95
CA VAL A 8 27.96 -10.80 -22.51
C VAL A 8 26.48 -10.72 -22.16
N ALA A 9 26.00 -11.68 -21.36
CA ALA A 9 24.62 -11.67 -20.86
C ALA A 9 24.39 -10.36 -20.09
N ARG A 10 23.25 -9.70 -20.31
CA ARG A 10 22.94 -8.46 -19.57
C ARG A 10 22.35 -8.81 -18.20
N PRO A 11 22.76 -8.14 -17.12
CA PRO A 11 22.21 -8.37 -15.80
C PRO A 11 20.75 -7.91 -15.74
N LEU A 12 19.89 -8.72 -15.12
CA LEU A 12 18.49 -8.40 -14.87
C LEU A 12 18.34 -7.37 -13.74
N LEU A 13 19.18 -7.46 -12.71
CA LEU A 13 19.25 -6.51 -11.60
C LEU A 13 20.70 -6.12 -11.35
N THR A 14 20.92 -4.83 -11.07
CA THR A 14 22.23 -4.30 -10.76
C THR A 14 22.15 -3.33 -9.58
N LEU A 15 22.99 -3.55 -8.57
CA LEU A 15 23.34 -2.53 -7.58
C LEU A 15 24.66 -1.91 -7.98
N VAL A 16 24.73 -0.58 -7.94
CA VAL A 16 25.96 0.18 -8.24
C VAL A 16 26.30 1.07 -7.05
N GLY A 17 27.41 0.78 -6.37
CA GLY A 17 27.94 1.57 -5.26
C GLY A 17 26.97 1.76 -4.09
N CYS A 18 26.09 0.79 -3.85
CA CYS A 18 24.96 0.96 -2.95
C CYS A 18 25.39 0.97 -1.46
N THR A 19 25.12 2.07 -0.77
CA THR A 19 25.28 2.16 0.69
C THR A 19 23.92 2.29 1.36
N VAL A 20 23.57 1.34 2.23
CA VAL A 20 22.23 1.22 2.86
C VAL A 20 22.33 1.37 4.36
N LEU A 21 21.44 2.20 4.93
CA LEU A 21 21.32 2.39 6.38
C LEU A 21 19.98 1.92 6.90
N ARG A 22 19.99 1.40 8.13
CA ARG A 22 18.80 1.18 8.95
C ARG A 22 18.87 2.11 10.16
N GLY A 23 17.99 3.10 10.19
CA GLY A 23 18.08 4.19 11.17
C GLY A 23 19.36 5.00 10.93
N SER A 24 20.24 5.06 11.92
CA SER A 24 21.57 5.69 11.83
C SER A 24 22.71 4.70 11.53
N LYS A 25 22.42 3.38 11.53
CA LYS A 25 23.44 2.35 11.38
C LYS A 25 23.61 1.98 9.90
N THR A 26 24.84 2.04 9.41
CA THR A 26 25.20 1.48 8.10
C THR A 26 25.17 -0.04 8.18
N VAL A 27 24.37 -0.65 7.29
CA VAL A 27 24.23 -2.12 7.20
C VAL A 27 24.98 -2.66 6.00
N LEU A 28 24.96 -1.93 4.89
CA LEU A 28 25.65 -2.27 3.65
C LEU A 28 26.46 -1.07 3.18
N ARG A 29 27.68 -1.28 2.71
CA ARG A 29 28.59 -0.22 2.27
C ARG A 29 29.14 -0.55 0.89
N GLU A 30 28.95 0.38 -0.06
CA GLU A 30 29.54 0.34 -1.41
C GLU A 30 29.35 -1.03 -2.09
N ILE A 31 28.10 -1.50 -2.11
CA ILE A 31 27.76 -2.81 -2.67
C ILE A 31 27.54 -2.70 -4.18
N ASP A 32 28.33 -3.45 -4.93
CA ASP A 32 28.15 -3.73 -6.36
C ASP A 32 27.73 -5.19 -6.54
N LEU A 33 26.55 -5.42 -7.12
CA LEU A 33 26.03 -6.77 -7.32
C LEU A 33 25.21 -6.84 -8.60
N GLU A 34 25.54 -7.82 -9.44
CA GLU A 34 24.81 -8.15 -10.67
C GLU A 34 24.11 -9.49 -10.52
N ILE A 35 22.81 -9.49 -10.82
CA ILE A 35 21.97 -10.68 -10.88
C ILE A 35 21.50 -10.87 -12.31
N PHE A 36 21.71 -12.07 -12.85
CA PHE A 36 21.40 -12.40 -14.23
C PHE A 36 20.02 -13.07 -14.37
N PRO A 37 19.46 -13.12 -15.58
CA PRO A 37 18.27 -13.91 -15.88
C PRO A 37 18.44 -15.40 -15.55
N GLY A 38 17.43 -16.00 -14.92
CA GLY A 38 17.30 -17.46 -14.74
C GLY A 38 18.21 -18.10 -13.69
N GLU A 39 18.98 -17.31 -12.92
CA GLU A 39 19.80 -17.83 -11.82
C GLU A 39 19.03 -17.89 -10.50
N VAL A 40 19.39 -18.90 -9.69
CA VAL A 40 19.02 -18.97 -8.28
C VAL A 40 20.17 -18.40 -7.46
N VAL A 41 19.95 -17.25 -6.83
CA VAL A 41 20.95 -16.55 -6.00
C VAL A 41 20.55 -16.64 -4.54
N CYS A 42 21.47 -17.09 -3.68
CA CYS A 42 21.23 -17.18 -2.25
C CYS A 42 22.08 -16.18 -1.46
N PHE A 43 21.46 -15.35 -0.64
CA PHE A 43 22.15 -14.46 0.29
C PHE A 43 22.36 -15.20 1.61
N VAL A 44 23.63 -15.41 1.97
CA VAL A 44 24.06 -16.19 3.12
C VAL A 44 24.81 -15.28 4.10
N GLY A 45 24.74 -15.59 5.39
CA GLY A 45 25.44 -14.86 6.44
C GLY A 45 24.74 -14.99 7.78
N HIS A 46 25.39 -14.53 8.84
CA HIS A 46 24.84 -14.59 10.19
C HIS A 46 23.54 -13.79 10.34
N ASN A 47 22.76 -14.05 11.40
CA ASN A 47 21.58 -13.26 11.70
C ASN A 47 21.98 -11.80 11.96
N GLY A 48 21.26 -10.87 11.34
CA GLY A 48 21.58 -9.44 11.40
C GLY A 48 22.76 -8.99 10.53
N SER A 49 23.31 -9.83 9.64
CA SER A 49 24.36 -9.43 8.69
C SER A 49 23.90 -8.41 7.64
N GLY A 50 22.60 -8.42 7.32
CA GLY A 50 22.01 -7.51 6.33
C GLY A 50 21.25 -8.18 5.18
N LYS A 51 21.12 -9.53 5.17
CA LYS A 51 20.44 -10.29 4.10
C LYS A 51 19.08 -9.71 3.68
N SER A 52 18.15 -9.58 4.64
CA SER A 52 16.82 -9.01 4.39
C SER A 52 16.89 -7.54 3.97
N THR A 53 17.91 -6.80 4.43
CA THR A 53 18.12 -5.40 3.99
C THR A 53 18.59 -5.33 2.54
N LEU A 54 19.46 -6.23 2.10
CA LEU A 54 19.90 -6.33 0.71
C LEU A 54 18.73 -6.72 -0.22
N LEU A 55 17.96 -7.72 0.18
CA LEU A 55 16.77 -8.17 -0.55
C LEU A 55 15.70 -7.05 -0.66
N GLU A 56 15.43 -6.36 0.45
CA GLU A 56 14.49 -5.23 0.46
C GLU A 56 15.00 -4.02 -0.34
N THR A 57 16.32 -3.83 -0.43
CA THR A 57 16.92 -2.79 -1.29
C THR A 57 16.71 -3.12 -2.77
N LEU A 58 16.95 -4.38 -3.15
CA LEU A 58 16.65 -4.90 -4.49
C LEU A 58 15.18 -4.76 -4.89
N ALA A 59 14.27 -5.00 -3.94
CA ALA A 59 12.83 -4.84 -4.13
C ALA A 59 12.36 -3.35 -4.18
N GLY A 60 13.25 -2.39 -3.94
CA GLY A 60 12.92 -0.97 -3.87
C GLY A 60 12.20 -0.53 -2.58
N LEU A 61 12.19 -1.38 -1.55
CA LEU A 61 11.57 -1.11 -0.25
C LEU A 61 12.46 -0.31 0.68
N HIS A 62 13.76 -0.56 0.61
CA HIS A 62 14.76 0.21 1.33
C HIS A 62 15.70 0.91 0.35
N PRO A 63 15.51 2.21 0.13
CA PRO A 63 16.34 2.90 -0.81
C PRO A 63 17.77 3.06 -0.29
N PRO A 64 18.76 3.00 -1.18
CA PRO A 64 20.14 3.27 -0.81
C PRO A 64 20.34 4.77 -0.54
N ARG A 65 21.24 5.10 0.40
CA ARG A 65 21.66 6.50 0.66
C ARG A 65 22.60 7.01 -0.43
N HIS A 66 23.44 6.11 -0.95
CA HIS A 66 24.35 6.36 -2.07
C HIS A 66 24.24 5.20 -3.04
N GLY A 67 24.42 5.47 -4.33
CA GLY A 67 24.28 4.47 -5.38
C GLY A 67 22.85 4.36 -5.92
N GLU A 68 22.64 3.35 -6.75
CA GLU A 68 21.39 3.10 -7.44
C GLU A 68 21.14 1.59 -7.66
N VAL A 69 19.85 1.24 -7.71
CA VAL A 69 19.35 -0.08 -8.04
C VAL A 69 18.65 0.00 -9.39
N LYS A 70 19.14 -0.77 -10.35
CA LYS A 70 18.60 -0.85 -11.72
C LYS A 70 18.05 -2.22 -12.01
N ALA A 71 17.06 -2.25 -12.88
CA ALA A 71 16.47 -3.47 -13.40
C ALA A 71 16.28 -3.39 -14.90
N LEU A 72 16.42 -4.50 -15.61
CA LEU A 72 15.94 -4.60 -16.98
C LEU A 72 14.43 -4.81 -16.98
N SER A 73 13.73 -3.95 -17.70
CA SER A 73 12.33 -4.16 -18.04
C SER A 73 12.19 -5.31 -19.06
N THR A 74 10.99 -5.87 -19.15
CA THR A 74 10.60 -6.85 -20.18
C THR A 74 10.81 -6.34 -21.60
N ASN A 75 10.85 -5.02 -21.79
CA ASN A 75 11.08 -4.40 -23.10
C ASN A 75 12.57 -4.18 -23.39
N GLY A 76 13.46 -4.67 -22.51
CA GLY A 76 14.91 -4.48 -22.59
C GLY A 76 15.41 -3.09 -22.19
N SER A 77 14.52 -2.19 -21.75
CA SER A 77 14.88 -0.87 -21.24
C SER A 77 15.28 -0.94 -19.76
N GLU A 78 16.33 -0.21 -19.40
CA GLU A 78 16.77 -0.08 -18.01
C GLU A 78 15.81 0.81 -17.21
N VAL A 79 15.40 0.34 -16.03
CA VAL A 79 14.51 1.02 -15.09
C VAL A 79 15.23 1.21 -13.78
N ILE A 80 15.21 2.43 -13.25
CA ILE A 80 15.75 2.75 -11.93
C ILE A 80 14.69 2.39 -10.88
N VAL A 81 14.93 1.30 -10.16
CA VAL A 81 14.03 0.80 -9.10
C VAL A 81 14.09 1.74 -7.90
N SER A 82 15.31 2.10 -7.48
CA SER A 82 15.53 3.09 -6.44
C SER A 82 16.93 3.69 -6.51
N ASP A 83 17.10 4.93 -6.09
CA ASP A 83 18.41 5.57 -6.01
C ASP A 83 18.52 6.61 -4.86
N SER A 84 19.71 7.17 -4.72
CA SER A 84 20.00 8.25 -3.77
C SER A 84 19.31 9.57 -4.06
N GLU A 85 18.91 9.84 -5.31
CA GLU A 85 18.16 11.05 -5.70
C GLU A 85 16.66 10.96 -5.38
N GLY A 86 16.22 9.82 -4.87
CA GLY A 86 14.85 9.58 -4.44
C GLY A 86 13.95 9.02 -5.54
N ARG A 87 14.42 8.80 -6.78
CA ARG A 87 13.65 8.14 -7.85
C ARG A 87 13.25 6.74 -7.38
N ARG A 88 11.99 6.36 -7.65
CA ARG A 88 11.43 5.05 -7.29
C ARG A 88 10.51 4.56 -8.39
N ALA A 89 10.71 3.31 -8.81
CA ALA A 89 9.80 2.60 -9.70
C ALA A 89 9.60 1.18 -9.17
N PRO A 90 8.41 0.60 -9.34
CA PRO A 90 8.19 -0.79 -8.98
C PRO A 90 9.08 -1.70 -9.85
N LEU A 91 9.57 -2.78 -9.25
CA LEU A 91 10.37 -3.75 -9.98
C LEU A 91 9.48 -4.56 -10.95
N PRO A 92 9.80 -4.59 -12.26
CA PRO A 92 9.03 -5.38 -13.23
C PRO A 92 9.10 -6.88 -12.92
N GLY A 93 7.96 -7.58 -12.99
CA GLY A 93 7.90 -9.04 -12.78
C GLY A 93 8.29 -9.51 -11.38
N LEU A 94 8.28 -8.63 -10.38
CA LEU A 94 8.56 -9.00 -8.99
C LEU A 94 7.40 -9.79 -8.38
N THR A 95 7.73 -10.90 -7.72
CA THR A 95 6.93 -11.52 -6.66
C THR A 95 7.79 -11.63 -5.40
N ILE A 96 7.20 -11.40 -4.22
CA ILE A 96 7.98 -11.30 -2.98
C ILE A 96 7.26 -11.92 -1.78
N ALA A 97 8.01 -12.72 -1.01
CA ALA A 97 7.65 -13.20 0.32
C ALA A 97 8.57 -12.54 1.36
N LEU A 98 8.04 -11.59 2.13
CA LEU A 98 8.76 -10.90 3.20
C LEU A 98 8.88 -11.80 4.44
N GLN A 99 9.83 -11.49 5.33
CA GLN A 99 10.02 -12.23 6.58
C GLN A 99 8.75 -12.27 7.46
N SER A 100 7.97 -11.19 7.50
CA SER A 100 6.73 -11.09 8.28
C SER A 100 5.45 -11.26 7.45
N ASP A 101 5.45 -12.24 6.53
CA ASP A 101 4.34 -12.66 5.64
C ASP A 101 3.94 -11.68 4.52
N GLY A 102 4.01 -10.36 4.72
CA GLY A 102 3.67 -9.38 3.69
C GLY A 102 2.18 -9.30 3.38
N ALA A 103 1.31 -9.59 4.35
CA ALA A 103 -0.15 -9.66 4.16
C ALA A 103 -0.91 -9.11 5.38
N CYS A 104 -2.10 -8.54 5.15
CA CYS A 104 -2.98 -8.12 6.24
C CYS A 104 -3.64 -9.35 6.87
N LEU A 105 -3.77 -9.36 8.20
CA LEU A 105 -4.20 -10.57 8.92
C LEU A 105 -5.68 -10.88 8.72
N ASP A 106 -6.48 -9.90 8.33
CA ASP A 106 -7.90 -10.05 7.98
C ASP A 106 -8.14 -10.65 6.58
N GLU A 107 -7.08 -10.83 5.77
CA GLU A 107 -7.19 -11.50 4.47
C GLU A 107 -7.52 -12.99 4.65
N ALA A 108 -8.30 -13.54 3.71
CA ALA A 108 -8.47 -14.99 3.60
C ALA A 108 -7.33 -15.59 2.76
N VAL A 109 -6.96 -16.84 3.01
CA VAL A 109 -5.88 -17.53 2.26
C VAL A 109 -6.08 -17.47 0.75
N ILE A 110 -7.27 -17.85 0.28
CA ILE A 110 -7.62 -17.82 -1.15
C ILE A 110 -7.55 -16.41 -1.74
N MET A 111 -7.98 -15.41 -0.97
CA MET A 111 -7.95 -14.01 -1.38
C MET A 111 -6.52 -13.53 -1.57
N ARG A 112 -5.61 -13.91 -0.65
CA ARG A 112 -4.19 -13.56 -0.72
C ARG A 112 -3.51 -14.15 -1.96
N LEU A 113 -3.75 -15.43 -2.26
CA LEU A 113 -3.17 -16.10 -3.44
C LEU A 113 -3.70 -15.51 -4.76
N LYS A 114 -5.01 -15.24 -4.84
CA LYS A 114 -5.61 -14.54 -5.99
C LYS A 114 -4.99 -13.17 -6.18
N LEU A 115 -4.93 -12.37 -5.12
CA LEU A 115 -4.38 -11.02 -5.13
C LEU A 115 -2.91 -10.99 -5.60
N ALA A 116 -2.08 -11.88 -5.07
CA ALA A 116 -0.68 -11.93 -5.47
C ALA A 116 -0.52 -12.27 -6.96
N SER A 117 -1.42 -13.11 -7.50
CA SER A 117 -1.43 -13.47 -8.91
C SER A 117 -1.91 -12.33 -9.80
N THR A 118 -3.03 -11.68 -9.46
CA THR A 118 -3.55 -10.54 -10.23
C THR A 118 -2.60 -9.35 -10.23
N VAL A 119 -1.95 -9.05 -9.10
CA VAL A 119 -0.95 -7.98 -8.99
C VAL A 119 0.33 -8.29 -9.80
N ALA A 120 0.69 -9.56 -9.93
CA ALA A 120 1.78 -10.02 -10.79
C ALA A 120 1.39 -10.07 -12.28
N GLY A 121 0.12 -9.80 -12.64
CA GLY A 121 -0.37 -9.83 -14.02
C GLY A 121 -0.73 -11.23 -14.52
N VAL A 122 -0.94 -12.19 -13.60
CA VAL A 122 -1.30 -13.57 -13.91
C VAL A 122 -2.75 -13.81 -13.47
N ASP A 123 -3.64 -14.02 -14.43
CA ASP A 123 -5.02 -14.39 -14.14
C ASP A 123 -5.12 -15.89 -13.94
N LEU A 124 -5.50 -16.31 -12.73
CA LEU A 124 -5.58 -17.72 -12.35
C LEU A 124 -7.01 -18.12 -12.07
N SER A 125 -7.39 -19.28 -12.61
CA SER A 125 -8.67 -19.87 -12.28
C SER A 125 -8.72 -20.30 -10.81
N ASP A 126 -9.93 -20.28 -10.23
CA ASP A 126 -10.16 -20.79 -8.88
C ASP A 126 -9.73 -22.26 -8.72
N GLN A 127 -9.77 -23.03 -9.80
CA GLN A 127 -9.34 -24.42 -9.84
C GLN A 127 -7.81 -24.55 -9.73
N ASP A 128 -7.05 -23.70 -10.43
CA ASP A 128 -5.58 -23.68 -10.35
C ASP A 128 -5.10 -23.35 -8.94
N ILE A 129 -5.69 -22.33 -8.33
CA ILE A 129 -5.32 -21.94 -6.96
C ILE A 129 -5.72 -23.03 -5.98
N SER A 130 -6.89 -23.67 -6.17
CA SER A 130 -7.31 -24.80 -5.33
C SER A 130 -6.37 -25.99 -5.43
N LYS A 131 -5.84 -26.28 -6.63
CA LYS A 131 -4.84 -27.35 -6.84
C LYS A 131 -3.54 -27.04 -6.10
N MET A 132 -3.01 -25.82 -6.26
CA MET A 132 -1.80 -25.38 -5.55
C MET A 132 -1.97 -25.40 -4.03
N MET A 133 -3.13 -24.95 -3.53
CA MET A 133 -3.47 -25.05 -2.10
C MET A 133 -3.59 -26.50 -1.63
N ALA A 134 -4.06 -27.43 -2.46
CA ALA A 134 -4.14 -28.84 -2.10
C ALA A 134 -2.73 -29.44 -1.94
N GLU A 135 -1.81 -29.15 -2.87
CA GLU A 135 -0.41 -29.58 -2.82
C GLU A 135 0.30 -29.09 -1.55
N TRP A 136 0.01 -27.85 -1.12
CA TRP A 136 0.57 -27.27 0.10
C TRP A 136 -0.22 -27.58 1.39
N SER A 137 -1.23 -28.46 1.32
CA SER A 137 -2.11 -28.83 2.44
C SER A 137 -2.88 -27.64 3.07
N LEU A 138 -3.19 -26.62 2.28
CA LEU A 138 -3.89 -25.40 2.67
C LEU A 138 -5.37 -25.35 2.23
N LEU A 139 -5.80 -26.25 1.34
CA LEU A 139 -7.15 -26.20 0.74
C LEU A 139 -8.28 -26.17 1.78
N HIS A 140 -8.17 -26.97 2.85
CA HIS A 140 -9.15 -27.04 3.94
C HIS A 140 -9.27 -25.75 4.78
N ARG A 141 -8.29 -24.83 4.65
CA ARG A 141 -8.21 -23.52 5.34
C ARG A 141 -8.32 -22.35 4.36
N SER A 142 -8.76 -22.60 3.13
CA SER A 142 -8.79 -21.59 2.06
C SER A 142 -9.58 -20.32 2.42
N ASN A 143 -10.65 -20.46 3.20
CA ASN A 143 -11.51 -19.35 3.64
C ASN A 143 -11.17 -18.80 5.04
N ASP A 144 -10.23 -19.42 5.75
CA ASP A 144 -9.80 -18.95 7.07
C ASP A 144 -9.02 -17.64 6.93
N ARG A 145 -9.15 -16.77 7.94
CA ARG A 145 -8.35 -15.53 8.01
C ARG A 145 -6.90 -15.88 8.32
N LEU A 146 -5.96 -15.12 7.79
CA LEU A 146 -4.55 -15.30 8.13
C LEU A 146 -4.31 -15.17 9.64
N ALA A 147 -5.05 -14.30 10.32
CA ALA A 147 -5.04 -14.13 11.78
C ALA A 147 -5.28 -15.43 12.56
N THR A 148 -6.04 -16.39 12.02
CA THR A 148 -6.39 -17.65 12.71
C THR A 148 -5.40 -18.78 12.45
N LEU A 149 -4.44 -18.58 11.55
CA LEU A 149 -3.45 -19.59 11.18
C LEU A 149 -2.25 -19.57 12.14
N SER A 150 -1.63 -20.74 12.34
CA SER A 150 -0.34 -20.83 13.01
C SER A 150 0.75 -20.12 12.19
N ASN A 151 1.84 -19.71 12.84
CA ASN A 151 2.95 -19.02 12.16
C ASN A 151 3.51 -19.84 10.99
N GLY A 152 3.63 -21.17 11.15
CA GLY A 152 4.10 -22.05 10.07
C GLY A 152 3.13 -22.12 8.89
N LEU A 153 1.81 -22.12 9.13
CA LEU A 153 0.80 -22.07 8.07
C LEU A 153 0.81 -20.70 7.37
N ARG A 154 0.92 -19.59 8.12
CA ARG A 154 1.06 -18.25 7.53
C ARG A 154 2.30 -18.15 6.65
N ARG A 155 3.43 -18.72 7.10
CA ARG A 155 4.66 -18.80 6.30
C ARG A 155 4.43 -19.54 4.98
N ARG A 156 3.76 -20.70 5.01
CA ARG A 156 3.40 -21.44 3.78
C ARG A 156 2.57 -20.58 2.84
N VAL A 157 1.58 -19.86 3.34
CA VAL A 157 0.75 -18.97 2.51
C VAL A 157 1.58 -17.82 1.93
N SER A 158 2.46 -17.20 2.71
CA SER A 158 3.35 -16.13 2.24
C SER A 158 4.26 -16.61 1.11
N VAL A 159 4.98 -17.72 1.33
CA VAL A 159 5.87 -18.32 0.33
C VAL A 159 5.09 -18.75 -0.90
N LEU A 160 3.96 -19.44 -0.72
CA LEU A 160 3.10 -19.84 -1.83
C LEU A 160 2.57 -18.65 -2.62
N SER A 161 2.26 -17.51 -1.97
CA SER A 161 1.81 -16.29 -2.66
C SER A 161 2.89 -15.68 -3.56
N ALA A 162 4.17 -15.90 -3.26
CA ALA A 162 5.27 -15.48 -4.12
C ALA A 162 5.58 -16.50 -5.25
N LEU A 163 5.39 -17.80 -4.98
CA LEU A 163 5.67 -18.88 -5.93
C LEU A 163 4.57 -19.04 -6.99
N VAL A 164 3.29 -19.02 -6.60
CA VAL A 164 2.14 -19.32 -7.48
C VAL A 164 2.11 -18.46 -8.74
N PRO A 165 2.26 -17.12 -8.68
CA PRO A 165 2.25 -16.32 -9.90
C PRO A 165 3.41 -16.72 -10.82
N ALA A 166 4.59 -16.98 -10.26
CA ALA A 166 5.78 -17.35 -11.02
C ALA A 166 5.61 -18.72 -11.71
N LEU A 167 5.16 -19.74 -10.99
CA LEU A 167 4.94 -21.09 -11.51
C LEU A 167 3.92 -21.17 -12.65
N LYS A 168 3.05 -20.16 -12.77
CA LYS A 168 1.99 -20.10 -13.78
C LYS A 168 2.25 -19.07 -14.88
N SER A 169 3.36 -18.35 -14.82
CA SER A 169 3.70 -17.33 -15.80
C SER A 169 4.57 -17.92 -16.91
N GLU A 170 4.23 -17.60 -18.15
CA GLU A 170 5.13 -17.88 -19.29
C GLU A 170 6.26 -16.85 -19.41
N SER A 171 6.10 -15.69 -18.75
CA SER A 171 7.06 -14.58 -18.79
C SER A 171 8.07 -14.69 -17.66
N GLN A 172 9.30 -14.26 -17.90
CA GLN A 172 10.35 -14.27 -16.89
C GLN A 172 9.96 -13.39 -15.70
N MET A 173 10.14 -13.91 -14.48
CA MET A 173 9.80 -13.21 -13.24
C MET A 173 10.95 -13.29 -12.24
N ILE A 174 10.92 -12.36 -11.29
CA ILE A 174 11.89 -12.22 -10.21
C ILE A 174 11.18 -12.60 -8.91
N VAL A 175 11.52 -13.77 -8.36
CA VAL A 175 10.94 -14.28 -7.12
C VAL A 175 11.90 -14.02 -5.98
N MET A 176 11.50 -13.16 -5.04
CA MET A 176 12.30 -12.85 -3.85
C MET A 176 11.70 -13.51 -2.60
N LEU A 177 12.51 -14.29 -1.89
CA LEU A 177 12.10 -15.04 -0.71
C LEU A 177 13.00 -14.72 0.48
N ASP A 178 12.44 -14.14 1.55
CA ASP A 178 13.20 -13.75 2.75
C ASP A 178 12.93 -14.70 3.92
N GLU A 179 13.85 -15.63 4.19
CA GLU A 179 13.78 -16.75 5.13
C GLU A 179 12.61 -17.74 4.88
N PRO A 180 12.47 -18.29 3.66
CA PRO A 180 11.28 -19.07 3.27
C PRO A 180 11.07 -20.36 4.07
N SER A 181 12.13 -20.99 4.59
CA SER A 181 12.01 -22.26 5.31
C SER A 181 11.74 -22.12 6.81
N GLU A 182 11.75 -20.89 7.37
CA GLU A 182 11.56 -20.66 8.80
C GLU A 182 10.14 -21.02 9.26
N GLY A 183 10.01 -21.84 10.30
CA GLY A 183 8.71 -22.29 10.82
C GLY A 183 7.98 -23.33 9.94
N MET A 184 8.60 -23.82 8.86
CA MET A 184 8.08 -24.92 8.04
C MET A 184 8.47 -26.30 8.58
N ASP A 185 7.60 -27.29 8.37
CA ASP A 185 7.92 -28.69 8.60
C ASP A 185 8.74 -29.27 7.43
N LYS A 186 9.30 -30.47 7.63
CA LYS A 186 10.15 -31.13 6.63
C LYS A 186 9.44 -31.33 5.28
N ALA A 187 8.16 -31.70 5.29
CA ALA A 187 7.38 -31.89 4.07
C ALA A 187 7.22 -30.59 3.26
N SER A 188 6.94 -29.46 3.93
CA SER A 188 6.81 -28.17 3.25
C SER A 188 8.15 -27.64 2.75
N LYS A 189 9.25 -27.90 3.48
CA LYS A 189 10.59 -27.60 2.99
C LYS A 189 10.91 -28.35 1.69
N GLU A 190 10.53 -29.62 1.59
CA GLU A 190 10.73 -30.40 0.36
C GLU A 190 9.91 -29.83 -0.80
N LEU A 191 8.64 -29.47 -0.56
CA LEU A 191 7.79 -28.81 -1.56
C LEU A 191 8.35 -27.45 -2.01
N LEU A 192 8.91 -26.69 -1.09
CA LEU A 192 9.59 -25.43 -1.40
C LEU A 192 10.77 -25.68 -2.34
N ARG A 193 11.60 -26.69 -2.06
CA ARG A 193 12.75 -27.05 -2.90
C ARG A 193 12.31 -27.48 -4.29
N SER A 194 11.32 -28.36 -4.40
CA SER A 194 10.80 -28.80 -5.70
C SER A 194 10.23 -27.63 -6.49
N SER A 195 9.53 -26.69 -5.83
CA SER A 195 8.98 -25.49 -6.46
C SER A 195 10.08 -24.55 -6.97
N ILE A 196 11.16 -24.36 -6.22
CA ILE A 196 12.30 -23.53 -6.64
C ILE A 196 13.01 -24.16 -7.85
N GLU A 197 13.19 -25.48 -7.87
CA GLU A 197 13.80 -26.17 -9.00
C GLU A 197 12.90 -26.11 -10.24
N GLU A 198 11.57 -26.20 -10.07
CA GLU A 198 10.61 -26.00 -11.15
C GLU A 198 10.71 -24.57 -11.72
N LEU A 199 10.71 -23.54 -10.87
CA LEU A 199 10.89 -22.15 -11.29
C LEU A 199 12.19 -21.93 -12.05
N ARG A 200 13.28 -22.54 -11.57
CA ARG A 200 14.59 -22.52 -12.23
C ARG A 200 14.52 -23.17 -13.61
N SER A 201 13.85 -24.32 -13.73
CA SER A 201 13.69 -25.02 -15.01
C SER A 201 12.86 -24.23 -16.03
N GLN A 202 11.95 -23.38 -15.54
CA GLN A 202 11.14 -22.47 -16.34
C GLN A 202 11.89 -21.18 -16.71
N GLY A 203 13.09 -20.94 -16.17
CA GLY A 203 13.89 -19.75 -16.47
C GLY A 203 13.58 -18.52 -15.62
N HIS A 204 12.83 -18.67 -14.52
CA HIS A 204 12.61 -17.57 -13.58
C HIS A 204 13.87 -17.31 -12.73
N THR A 205 14.04 -16.06 -12.30
CA THR A 205 15.16 -15.67 -11.43
C THR A 205 14.69 -15.74 -9.98
N VAL A 206 15.41 -16.45 -9.12
CA VAL A 206 15.01 -16.65 -7.72
C VAL A 206 16.09 -16.12 -6.80
N ILE A 207 15.72 -15.21 -5.90
CA ILE A 207 16.63 -14.59 -4.93
C ILE A 207 16.16 -14.98 -3.53
N ILE A 208 17.02 -15.67 -2.78
CA ILE A 208 16.67 -16.26 -1.48
C ILE A 208 17.59 -15.70 -0.41
N ALA A 209 17.06 -14.96 0.56
CA ALA A 209 17.80 -14.67 1.78
C ALA A 209 17.55 -15.79 2.78
N THR A 210 18.57 -16.57 3.13
CA THR A 210 18.41 -17.63 4.13
C THR A 210 19.71 -18.02 4.83
N HIS A 211 19.58 -18.68 5.97
CA HIS A 211 20.65 -19.38 6.67
C HIS A 211 20.50 -20.91 6.57
N ASP A 212 19.47 -21.40 5.89
CA ASP A 212 19.21 -22.82 5.69
C ASP A 212 20.22 -23.39 4.68
N GLN A 213 21.10 -24.26 5.16
CA GLN A 213 22.17 -24.83 4.36
C GLN A 213 21.63 -25.62 3.17
N ASP A 214 20.51 -26.32 3.35
CA ASP A 214 19.92 -27.09 2.27
C ASP A 214 19.55 -26.15 1.11
N LEU A 215 18.89 -25.01 1.39
CA LEU A 215 18.50 -24.05 0.34
C LEU A 215 19.72 -23.39 -0.29
N SER A 216 20.74 -23.06 0.50
CA SER A 216 21.98 -22.49 -0.02
C SER A 216 22.70 -23.41 -1.01
N CYS A 217 22.67 -24.73 -0.78
CA CYS A 217 23.28 -25.73 -1.65
C CYS A 217 22.59 -25.87 -3.02
N MET A 218 21.36 -25.39 -3.18
CA MET A 218 20.65 -25.41 -4.46
C MET A 218 21.01 -24.22 -5.36
N ALA A 219 21.59 -23.17 -4.79
CA ALA A 219 21.83 -21.92 -5.49
C ALA A 219 22.93 -22.07 -6.56
N ASP A 220 22.76 -21.38 -7.67
CA ASP A 220 23.80 -21.23 -8.69
C ASP A 220 24.95 -20.37 -8.17
N ARG A 221 24.61 -19.35 -7.39
CA ARG A 221 25.54 -18.42 -6.74
C ARG A 221 25.11 -18.14 -5.31
N SER A 222 26.07 -18.05 -4.41
CA SER A 222 25.85 -17.52 -3.07
C SER A 222 26.54 -16.16 -2.91
N VAL A 223 25.84 -15.23 -2.26
CA VAL A 223 26.39 -13.92 -1.88
C VAL A 223 26.47 -13.93 -0.36
N GLU A 224 27.69 -14.04 0.14
CA GLU A 224 27.96 -14.00 1.57
C GLU A 224 28.08 -12.55 2.02
N ILE A 225 27.37 -12.21 3.10
CA ILE A 225 27.37 -10.86 3.68
C ILE A 225 28.15 -10.90 4.98
N GLU A 226 29.32 -10.28 4.98
CA GLU A 226 30.19 -10.16 6.14
C GLU A 226 30.72 -8.72 6.26
N ASN A 227 30.78 -8.20 7.49
CA ASN A 227 31.37 -6.89 7.78
C ASN A 227 30.83 -5.71 6.94
N GLN A 228 29.53 -5.73 6.58
CA GLN A 228 28.84 -4.72 5.74
C GLN A 228 29.24 -4.73 4.26
N THR A 229 30.07 -5.69 3.84
CA THR A 229 30.48 -5.93 2.46
C THR A 229 29.90 -7.25 1.96
N ILE A 230 29.95 -7.48 0.66
CA ILE A 230 29.51 -8.75 0.06
C ILE A 230 30.69 -9.47 -0.60
N SER A 231 30.68 -10.79 -0.53
CA SER A 231 31.55 -11.66 -1.32
C SER A 231 30.69 -12.63 -2.12
N VAL A 232 30.92 -12.68 -3.43
CA VAL A 232 30.19 -13.58 -4.34
C VAL A 232 30.98 -14.88 -4.46
N ILE A 233 30.30 -16.01 -4.23
CA ILE A 233 30.83 -17.35 -4.34
C ILE A 233 30.02 -18.10 -5.41
N GLY A 234 30.72 -18.78 -6.31
CA GLY A 234 30.13 -19.48 -7.46
C GLY A 234 30.21 -18.68 -8.76
N GLU A 235 30.16 -19.39 -9.88
CA GLU A 235 30.18 -18.80 -11.22
C GLU A 235 28.77 -18.71 -11.79
N HIS A 236 28.51 -17.68 -12.60
CA HIS A 236 27.25 -17.56 -13.32
C HIS A 236 27.11 -18.73 -14.32
N SER A 237 26.12 -19.59 -14.09
CA SER A 237 25.73 -20.61 -15.06
C SER A 237 24.72 -19.96 -16.02
N ALA A 238 25.21 -19.47 -17.16
CA ALA A 238 24.37 -18.92 -18.22
C ALA A 238 23.47 -20.04 -18.79
N ARG A 239 22.27 -20.19 -18.24
CA ARG A 239 21.27 -21.16 -18.70
C ARG A 239 20.20 -20.41 -19.50
N SER A 240 20.28 -20.52 -20.82
CA SER A 240 19.36 -19.86 -21.75
C SER A 240 18.08 -20.69 -21.98
N HIS A 241 17.20 -20.89 -20.99
CA HIS A 241 16.04 -21.77 -21.22
C HIS A 241 14.75 -21.33 -20.51
N GLY A 242 13.65 -21.36 -21.26
CA GLY A 242 12.29 -21.52 -20.75
C GLY A 242 11.37 -20.31 -21.00
N ALA A 243 11.51 -19.30 -20.16
CA ALA A 243 10.61 -18.16 -20.13
C ALA A 243 10.76 -17.29 -21.39
N LYS A 244 9.63 -16.85 -21.94
CA LYS A 244 9.65 -15.86 -23.01
C LYS A 244 9.92 -14.48 -22.42
N ASP A 245 10.66 -13.65 -23.14
CA ASP A 245 10.71 -12.19 -22.91
C ASP A 245 9.39 -11.56 -23.39
N THR A 246 8.26 -12.05 -22.87
CA THR A 246 6.96 -11.44 -23.10
C THR A 246 6.72 -10.36 -22.06
N PRO A 247 6.18 -9.20 -22.47
CA PRO A 247 5.83 -8.15 -21.53
C PRO A 247 4.75 -8.68 -20.57
N ILE A 248 5.05 -8.64 -19.28
CA ILE A 248 4.09 -8.94 -18.23
C ILE A 248 3.04 -7.83 -18.28
N ASN A 249 1.80 -8.20 -18.57
CA ASN A 249 0.69 -7.25 -18.55
C ASN A 249 0.40 -6.88 -17.09
N SER A 250 1.06 -5.85 -16.58
CA SER A 250 0.75 -5.32 -15.26
C SER A 250 -0.65 -4.71 -15.35
N GLY A 251 -1.65 -5.45 -14.86
CA GLY A 251 -3.00 -4.93 -14.67
C GLY A 251 -2.96 -3.64 -13.83
N ASP A 252 -4.09 -2.92 -13.79
CA ASP A 252 -4.18 -1.71 -12.99
C ASP A 252 -4.06 -2.04 -11.49
N LYS A 253 -2.82 -1.97 -10.97
CA LYS A 253 -2.50 -2.29 -9.59
C LYS A 253 -3.20 -1.35 -8.60
N VAL A 254 -3.51 -0.12 -9.01
CA VAL A 254 -4.28 0.83 -8.18
C VAL A 254 -5.70 0.33 -8.03
N MET A 255 -6.31 -0.11 -9.13
CA MET A 255 -7.65 -0.72 -9.09
C MET A 255 -7.68 -1.99 -8.22
N GLU A 256 -6.68 -2.87 -8.33
CA GLU A 256 -6.57 -4.07 -7.49
C GLU A 256 -6.43 -3.72 -6.01
N PHE A 257 -5.65 -2.69 -5.66
CA PHE A 257 -5.55 -2.19 -4.30
C PHE A 257 -6.89 -1.68 -3.76
N CYS A 258 -7.62 -0.89 -4.57
CA CYS A 258 -8.97 -0.41 -4.21
C CYS A 258 -9.94 -1.57 -3.98
N ARG A 259 -9.92 -2.59 -4.86
CA ARG A 259 -10.75 -3.80 -4.72
C ARG A 259 -10.41 -4.59 -3.47
N TRP A 260 -9.12 -4.75 -3.16
CA TRP A 260 -8.65 -5.41 -1.94
C TRP A 260 -9.17 -4.71 -0.69
N ALA A 261 -8.98 -3.40 -0.58
CA ALA A 261 -9.43 -2.62 0.56
C ALA A 261 -10.96 -2.64 0.72
N ALA A 262 -11.70 -2.51 -0.38
CA ALA A 262 -13.16 -2.61 -0.37
C ALA A 262 -13.67 -4.00 0.04
N SER A 263 -12.98 -5.07 -0.38
CA SER A 263 -13.29 -6.44 0.04
C SER A 263 -13.10 -6.64 1.54
N LEU A 264 -12.05 -6.07 2.12
CA LEU A 264 -11.82 -6.10 3.57
C LEU A 264 -12.90 -5.31 4.33
N GLU A 265 -13.24 -4.11 3.86
CA GLU A 265 -14.28 -3.29 4.49
C GLU A 265 -15.66 -3.95 4.42
N ARG A 266 -16.00 -4.62 3.31
CA ARG A 266 -17.26 -5.36 3.17
C ARG A 266 -17.38 -6.50 4.18
N LYS A 267 -16.27 -7.19 4.49
CA LYS A 267 -16.24 -8.30 5.45
C LYS A 267 -16.21 -7.82 6.89
N ASN A 268 -15.52 -6.71 7.15
CA ASN A 268 -15.31 -6.15 8.47
C ASN A 268 -15.32 -4.61 8.38
N PRO A 269 -16.51 -3.97 8.51
CA PRO A 269 -16.69 -2.54 8.27
C PRO A 269 -16.18 -1.66 9.41
N ILE A 270 -14.91 -1.89 9.81
CA ILE A 270 -14.25 -1.21 10.92
C ILE A 270 -14.21 0.30 10.65
N ASP A 271 -13.90 0.71 9.43
CA ASP A 271 -13.74 2.12 9.09
C ASP A 271 -15.08 2.86 9.20
N THR A 272 -16.12 2.27 8.63
CA THR A 272 -17.49 2.79 8.68
C THR A 272 -17.97 2.91 10.14
N ILE A 273 -17.77 1.87 10.96
CA ILE A 273 -18.22 1.86 12.36
C ILE A 273 -17.44 2.89 13.19
N LYS A 274 -16.10 2.93 13.07
CA LYS A 274 -15.25 3.86 13.83
C LYS A 274 -15.61 5.33 13.55
N ARG A 275 -16.05 5.64 12.32
CA ARG A 275 -16.46 6.99 11.91
C ARG A 275 -17.91 7.32 12.27
N LEU A 276 -18.82 6.35 12.18
CA LEU A 276 -20.23 6.55 12.44
C LEU A 276 -20.53 6.83 13.92
N ILE A 277 -19.89 6.10 14.85
CA ILE A 277 -20.13 6.23 16.29
C ILE A 277 -19.96 7.68 16.80
N PRO A 278 -18.79 8.34 16.65
CA PRO A 278 -18.61 9.71 17.14
C PRO A 278 -19.50 10.72 16.43
N SER A 279 -19.80 10.49 15.14
CA SER A 279 -20.67 11.36 14.35
C SER A 279 -22.13 11.27 14.83
N MET A 280 -22.60 10.07 15.18
CA MET A 280 -23.92 9.88 15.78
C MET A 280 -24.03 10.51 17.16
N ILE A 281 -22.97 10.45 17.97
CA ILE A 281 -22.92 11.13 19.26
C ILE A 281 -23.04 12.64 19.07
N ALA A 282 -22.33 13.22 18.09
CA ALA A 282 -22.43 14.63 17.77
C ALA A 282 -23.85 15.05 17.36
N ILE A 283 -24.53 14.24 16.53
CA ILE A 283 -25.92 14.47 16.14
C ILE A 283 -26.86 14.45 17.35
N LEU A 284 -26.69 13.48 18.25
CA LEU A 284 -27.51 13.40 19.48
C LEU A 284 -27.28 14.60 20.41
N LEU A 285 -26.03 15.07 20.52
CA LEU A 285 -25.71 16.27 21.30
C LEU A 285 -26.33 17.52 20.69
N ILE A 286 -26.28 17.69 19.37
CA ILE A 286 -26.93 18.81 18.67
C ILE A 286 -28.44 18.80 18.95
N GLY A 287 -29.09 17.64 18.84
CA GLY A 287 -30.51 17.51 19.17
C GLY A 287 -30.83 17.73 20.65
N SER A 288 -29.89 17.42 21.55
CA SER A 288 -30.07 17.61 23.01
C SER A 288 -29.85 19.04 23.48
N ILE A 289 -28.97 19.82 22.82
CA ILE A 289 -28.71 21.23 23.15
C ILE A 289 -30.00 22.05 23.03
N GLY A 290 -30.94 21.59 22.18
CA GLY A 290 -32.25 22.21 21.99
C GLY A 290 -32.17 23.53 21.22
N SER A 291 -33.30 23.91 20.64
CA SER A 291 -33.47 25.08 19.77
C SER A 291 -33.03 26.43 20.37
N GLY A 292 -32.96 26.56 21.70
CA GLY A 292 -32.71 27.82 22.39
C GLY A 292 -31.28 28.38 22.29
N ILE A 293 -30.27 27.52 22.11
CA ILE A 293 -28.86 27.95 21.98
C ILE A 293 -28.47 28.09 20.49
N VAL A 294 -29.02 27.24 19.62
CA VAL A 294 -28.73 27.29 18.17
C VAL A 294 -29.37 28.51 17.52
N SER A 295 -30.50 28.99 18.04
CA SER A 295 -31.21 30.17 17.51
C SER A 295 -30.63 31.51 17.97
N SER A 296 -29.91 31.59 19.11
CA SER A 296 -29.36 32.84 19.63
C SER A 296 -28.11 33.31 18.89
N ASP A 297 -27.33 32.38 18.34
CA ASP A 297 -25.98 32.64 17.83
C ASP A 297 -25.91 32.86 16.30
N GLY A 298 -27.07 32.89 15.63
CA GLY A 298 -27.18 33.18 14.20
C GLY A 298 -26.92 32.01 13.24
N LEU A 299 -27.12 32.25 11.94
CA LEU A 299 -27.05 31.26 10.85
C LEU A 299 -25.67 30.59 10.70
N PHE A 300 -24.60 31.25 11.13
CA PHE A 300 -23.26 30.67 11.13
C PHE A 300 -23.16 29.45 12.05
N SER A 301 -23.64 29.59 13.29
CA SER A 301 -23.64 28.49 14.27
C SER A 301 -24.53 27.33 13.80
N THR A 302 -25.68 27.62 13.20
CA THR A 302 -26.54 26.60 12.58
C THR A 302 -25.81 25.82 11.48
N SER A 303 -25.09 26.52 10.60
CA SER A 303 -24.29 25.92 9.52
C SER A 303 -23.13 25.08 10.04
N PHE A 304 -22.48 25.53 11.11
CA PHE A 304 -21.44 24.76 11.80
C PHE A 304 -21.98 23.45 12.34
N TYR A 305 -23.08 23.47 13.11
CA TYR A 305 -23.68 22.26 13.67
C TYR A 305 -24.20 21.32 12.57
N LEU A 306 -24.68 21.87 11.46
CA LEU A 306 -25.14 21.08 10.32
C LEU A 306 -24.02 20.26 9.66
N LEU A 307 -22.82 20.83 9.50
CA LEU A 307 -21.69 20.13 8.88
C LEU A 307 -20.82 19.35 9.88
N LEU A 308 -20.88 19.67 11.18
CA LEU A 308 -20.02 19.11 12.21
C LEU A 308 -20.00 17.56 12.24
N PRO A 309 -21.14 16.84 12.20
CA PRO A 309 -21.12 15.37 12.18
C PRO A 309 -20.36 14.80 10.99
N ALA A 310 -20.53 15.39 9.80
CA ALA A 310 -19.81 14.99 8.60
C ALA A 310 -18.31 15.29 8.73
N PHE A 311 -17.94 16.46 9.27
CA PHE A 311 -16.54 16.81 9.51
C PHE A 311 -15.85 15.87 10.51
N ILE A 312 -16.54 15.43 11.57
CA ILE A 312 -15.99 14.48 12.55
C ILE A 312 -15.55 13.17 11.89
N THR A 313 -16.27 12.68 10.88
CA THR A 313 -15.87 11.47 10.13
C THR A 313 -14.48 11.60 9.49
N THR A 314 -14.08 12.83 9.13
CA THR A 314 -12.79 13.12 8.50
C THR A 314 -11.64 13.10 9.51
N MET A 315 -11.90 13.32 10.79
CA MET A 315 -10.87 13.39 11.84
C MET A 315 -10.48 12.00 12.38
N VAL A 316 -11.36 11.01 12.22
CA VAL A 316 -11.11 9.64 12.70
C VAL A 316 -10.08 8.94 11.80
N GLN A 317 -9.08 8.33 12.44
CA GLN A 317 -8.03 7.59 11.75
C GLN A 317 -8.61 6.43 10.93
N PRO A 318 -8.27 6.31 9.64
CA PRO A 318 -8.80 5.31 8.74
C PRO A 318 -8.21 3.93 9.07
N ALA A 319 -9.04 2.90 8.93
CA ALA A 319 -8.62 1.51 9.18
C ALA A 319 -7.53 1.05 8.19
N ILE A 320 -7.39 1.70 7.03
CA ILE A 320 -6.37 1.35 6.03
C ILE A 320 -4.94 1.49 6.57
N ILE A 321 -4.69 2.43 7.47
CA ILE A 321 -3.36 2.62 8.08
C ILE A 321 -3.00 1.41 8.93
N ASP A 322 -3.94 0.93 9.74
CA ASP A 322 -3.76 -0.27 10.57
C ASP A 322 -3.53 -1.49 9.67
N ARG A 323 -4.40 -1.69 8.67
CA ARG A 323 -4.31 -2.79 7.69
C ARG A 323 -2.97 -2.83 6.96
N LEU A 324 -2.42 -1.67 6.57
CA LEU A 324 -1.12 -1.54 5.90
C LEU A 324 0.06 -1.77 6.85
N SER A 325 -0.13 -1.56 8.15
CA SER A 325 0.91 -1.76 9.17
C SER A 325 1.03 -3.21 9.63
N GLU A 326 -0.06 -3.98 9.54
CA GLU A 326 -0.10 -5.40 9.88
C GLU A 326 0.73 -6.25 8.92
N GLY A 327 1.48 -7.21 9.46
CA GLY A 327 2.19 -8.22 8.67
C GLY A 327 3.05 -7.65 7.53
N ARG A 328 3.53 -6.39 7.66
CA ARG A 328 4.24 -5.67 6.61
C ARG A 328 3.50 -5.65 5.25
N SER A 329 2.17 -5.68 5.26
CA SER A 329 1.35 -5.66 4.04
C SER A 329 1.57 -4.39 3.22
N GLY A 330 1.79 -3.25 3.88
CA GLY A 330 2.14 -1.99 3.23
C GLY A 330 3.52 -2.00 2.58
N ASP A 331 4.46 -2.83 3.05
CA ASP A 331 5.74 -3.04 2.37
C ASP A 331 5.51 -3.87 1.11
N TRP A 332 4.72 -4.94 1.20
CA TRP A 332 4.37 -5.75 0.03
C TRP A 332 3.70 -4.90 -1.07
N TRP A 333 2.70 -4.09 -0.73
CA TRP A 333 2.06 -3.16 -1.67
C TRP A 333 3.02 -2.12 -2.23
N ARG A 334 3.96 -1.59 -1.41
CA ARG A 334 5.01 -0.67 -1.88
C ARG A 334 5.95 -1.30 -2.89
N ALA A 335 6.31 -2.58 -2.73
CA ALA A 335 7.16 -3.28 -3.68
C ALA A 335 6.51 -3.34 -5.06
N HIS A 336 5.19 -3.57 -5.11
CA HIS A 336 4.46 -3.74 -6.37
C HIS A 336 3.97 -2.43 -7.00
N MET A 337 3.59 -1.43 -6.20
CA MET A 337 2.99 -0.16 -6.68
C MET A 337 3.96 1.03 -6.66
N GLY A 338 5.08 0.94 -5.94
CA GLY A 338 6.02 2.04 -5.76
C GLY A 338 5.35 3.27 -5.12
N ARG A 339 5.49 4.44 -5.75
CA ARG A 339 4.96 5.73 -5.23
C ARG A 339 3.44 5.84 -5.26
N SER A 340 2.76 5.07 -6.12
CA SER A 340 1.31 5.17 -6.33
C SER A 340 0.47 4.65 -5.15
N ILE A 341 1.07 3.94 -4.19
CA ILE A 341 0.34 3.40 -3.03
C ILE A 341 -0.21 4.49 -2.11
N ARG A 342 0.53 5.57 -1.86
CA ARG A 342 0.08 6.66 -0.97
C ARG A 342 -1.15 7.38 -1.50
N PRO A 343 -1.17 7.88 -2.76
CA PRO A 343 -2.38 8.50 -3.29
C PRO A 343 -3.55 7.52 -3.30
N ALA A 344 -3.33 6.26 -3.70
CA ALA A 344 -4.38 5.24 -3.69
C ALA A 344 -4.95 5.00 -2.27
N ALA A 345 -4.08 4.81 -1.28
CA ALA A 345 -4.48 4.61 0.12
C ALA A 345 -5.19 5.83 0.71
N SER A 346 -4.80 7.06 0.31
CA SER A 346 -5.45 8.29 0.79
C SER A 346 -6.88 8.44 0.28
N ILE A 347 -7.15 8.00 -0.95
CA ILE A 347 -8.49 8.06 -1.55
C ILE A 347 -9.35 6.94 -0.99
N VAL A 348 -8.84 5.70 -0.99
CA VAL A 348 -9.59 4.52 -0.51
C VAL A 348 -9.88 4.59 0.99
N GLY A 349 -8.99 5.18 1.77
CA GLY A 349 -9.17 5.38 3.20
C GLY A 349 -10.10 6.55 3.56
N SER A 350 -10.52 7.38 2.60
CA SER A 350 -11.37 8.55 2.91
C SER A 350 -12.82 8.14 3.21
N SER A 351 -13.54 9.00 3.93
CA SER A 351 -14.95 8.80 4.25
C SER A 351 -15.80 9.34 3.11
N TRP A 352 -15.96 8.55 2.06
CA TRP A 352 -16.72 8.96 0.88
C TRP A 352 -18.24 8.74 1.03
N LEU A 353 -18.66 7.82 1.90
CA LEU A 353 -20.07 7.44 2.04
C LEU A 353 -20.81 8.22 3.14
N LEU A 354 -20.16 8.53 4.27
CA LEU A 354 -20.82 9.05 5.47
C LEU A 354 -21.14 10.55 5.45
N PRO A 355 -20.35 11.46 4.84
CA PRO A 355 -20.61 12.90 4.91
C PRO A 355 -22.02 13.28 4.47
N LEU A 356 -22.46 12.82 3.29
CA LEU A 356 -23.78 13.12 2.73
C LEU A 356 -24.95 12.73 3.65
N PRO A 357 -25.15 11.46 4.03
CA PRO A 357 -26.29 11.06 4.87
C PRO A 357 -26.25 11.72 6.25
N LEU A 358 -25.07 11.95 6.83
CA LEU A 358 -24.95 12.61 8.13
C LEU A 358 -25.34 14.09 8.07
N THR A 359 -24.94 14.81 7.02
CA THR A 359 -25.36 16.21 6.82
C THR A 359 -26.86 16.33 6.64
N TYR A 360 -27.49 15.44 5.86
CA TYR A 360 -28.94 15.43 5.70
C TYR A 360 -29.67 15.07 7.01
N LEU A 361 -29.14 14.12 7.78
CA LEU A 361 -29.70 13.77 9.09
C LEU A 361 -29.63 14.96 10.06
N ALA A 362 -28.48 15.66 10.11
CA ALA A 362 -28.31 16.88 10.89
C ALA A 362 -29.28 17.99 10.45
N TYR A 363 -29.46 18.20 9.14
CA TYR A 363 -30.45 19.15 8.61
C TYR A 363 -31.86 18.83 9.10
N THR A 364 -32.28 17.56 9.06
CA THR A 364 -33.64 17.20 9.49
C THR A 364 -33.90 17.54 10.95
N ILE A 365 -32.93 17.29 11.83
CA ILE A 365 -33.03 17.55 13.28
C ILE A 365 -33.06 19.06 13.56
N ILE A 366 -32.29 19.84 12.83
CA ILE A 366 -32.25 21.31 13.00
C ILE A 366 -33.53 21.96 12.43
N SER A 367 -34.02 21.46 11.29
CA SER A 367 -35.18 22.03 10.60
C SER A 367 -36.51 21.81 11.35
N THR A 368 -36.60 20.78 12.21
CA THR A 368 -37.79 20.52 13.03
C THR A 368 -38.05 21.60 14.08
N ASP A 369 -37.05 22.43 14.40
CA ASP A 369 -37.07 23.37 15.51
C ASP A 369 -37.44 24.81 15.11
N SER A 370 -38.19 24.99 14.01
CA SER A 370 -38.79 26.28 13.59
C SER A 370 -37.79 27.42 13.32
N ILE A 371 -36.65 27.08 12.70
CA ILE A 371 -35.73 28.06 12.12
C ILE A 371 -36.19 28.38 10.69
N ASP A 372 -36.37 29.66 10.37
CA ASP A 372 -36.70 30.14 9.01
C ASP A 372 -35.48 29.95 8.09
N LEU A 373 -35.33 28.74 7.56
CA LEU A 373 -34.32 28.39 6.56
C LEU A 373 -34.87 28.63 5.16
N HIS A 374 -34.01 29.04 4.23
CA HIS A 374 -34.39 29.19 2.84
C HIS A 374 -34.96 27.87 2.27
N PRO A 375 -36.12 27.87 1.57
CA PRO A 375 -36.81 26.65 1.16
C PRO A 375 -36.00 25.76 0.21
N GLU A 376 -35.08 26.36 -0.56
CA GLU A 376 -34.19 25.64 -1.48
C GLU A 376 -32.93 25.07 -0.82
N ALA A 377 -32.63 25.43 0.43
CA ALA A 377 -31.39 25.04 1.09
C ALA A 377 -31.21 23.51 1.15
N LYS A 378 -32.29 22.77 1.43
CA LYS A 378 -32.30 21.30 1.43
C LYS A 378 -31.79 20.69 0.13
N PHE A 379 -32.02 21.35 -1.00
CA PHE A 379 -31.62 20.86 -2.31
C PHE A 379 -30.12 21.11 -2.60
N TRP A 380 -29.48 22.06 -1.93
CA TRP A 380 -28.11 22.48 -2.25
C TRP A 380 -27.06 22.03 -1.24
N ILE A 381 -27.46 21.60 -0.04
CA ILE A 381 -26.55 21.14 1.02
C ILE A 381 -25.66 19.94 0.64
N TRP A 382 -26.02 19.17 -0.40
CA TRP A 382 -25.15 18.10 -0.89
C TRP A 382 -23.81 18.62 -1.44
N LEU A 383 -23.73 19.88 -1.91
CA LEU A 383 -22.49 20.46 -2.43
C LEU A 383 -21.45 20.66 -1.31
N PRO A 384 -21.73 21.38 -0.20
CA PRO A 384 -20.84 21.42 0.96
C PRO A 384 -20.51 20.02 1.51
N ALA A 385 -21.49 19.12 1.57
CA ALA A 385 -21.27 17.76 2.07
C ALA A 385 -20.33 16.93 1.15
N LEU A 386 -20.36 17.17 -0.16
CA LEU A 386 -19.44 16.55 -1.11
C LEU A 386 -18.03 17.11 -0.93
N ALA A 387 -17.87 18.42 -0.70
CA ALA A 387 -16.55 19.02 -0.44
C ALA A 387 -15.91 18.53 0.88
N ILE A 388 -16.70 18.04 1.85
CA ILE A 388 -16.15 17.35 3.04
C ILE A 388 -15.40 16.06 2.66
N ILE A 389 -15.75 15.41 1.54
CA ILE A 389 -15.02 14.23 1.05
C ILE A 389 -13.58 14.63 0.68
N ASP A 390 -13.37 15.80 0.08
CA ASP A 390 -12.03 16.31 -0.26
C ASP A 390 -11.19 16.55 1.01
N ILE A 391 -11.81 17.14 2.04
CA ILE A 391 -11.21 17.28 3.38
C ILE A 391 -10.84 15.91 3.95
N SER A 392 -11.69 14.89 3.77
CA SER A 392 -11.43 13.52 4.21
C SER A 392 -10.24 12.87 3.50
N VAL A 393 -10.10 13.10 2.19
CA VAL A 393 -8.95 12.62 1.40
C VAL A 393 -7.66 13.31 1.88
N ALA A 394 -7.70 14.62 2.12
CA ALA A 394 -6.58 15.38 2.67
C ALA A 394 -6.16 14.90 4.06
N SER A 395 -7.13 14.69 4.96
CA SER A 395 -6.94 14.11 6.29
C SER A 395 -6.24 12.75 6.25
N THR A 396 -6.77 11.84 5.42
CA THR A 396 -6.20 10.50 5.23
C THR A 396 -4.75 10.58 4.73
N GLY A 397 -4.46 11.51 3.82
CA GLY A 397 -3.10 11.81 3.35
C GLY A 397 -2.15 12.24 4.48
N ILE A 398 -2.56 13.19 5.32
CA ILE A 398 -1.78 13.65 6.48
C ILE A 398 -1.49 12.49 7.44
N GLN A 399 -2.51 11.69 7.76
CA GLN A 399 -2.36 10.59 8.70
C GLN A 399 -1.46 9.48 8.13
N LEU A 400 -1.51 9.22 6.82
CA LEU A 400 -0.57 8.33 6.14
C LEU A 400 0.87 8.86 6.19
N LEU A 401 1.09 10.16 5.95
CA LEU A 401 2.40 10.79 6.08
C LEU A 401 2.97 10.58 7.49
N VAL A 402 2.17 10.87 8.53
CA VAL A 402 2.59 10.73 9.92
C VAL A 402 2.84 9.28 10.30
N SER A 403 2.02 8.34 9.81
CA SER A 403 2.20 6.91 10.06
C SER A 403 3.54 6.36 9.56
N GLY A 404 4.12 7.01 8.53
CA GLY A 404 5.42 6.67 7.96
C GLY A 404 6.62 7.23 8.73
N LEU A 405 6.42 8.14 9.69
CA LEU A 405 7.52 8.73 10.45
C LEU A 405 8.15 7.71 11.40
N LYS A 406 9.49 7.70 11.47
CA LYS A 406 10.30 6.76 12.27
C LYS A 406 9.93 6.71 13.76
N ARG A 407 9.36 7.80 14.31
CA ARG A 407 8.79 7.83 15.66
C ARG A 407 7.28 7.93 15.58
N ARG A 408 6.61 6.78 15.62
CA ARG A 408 5.15 6.68 15.77
C ARG A 408 4.77 7.31 17.11
N GLY A 409 4.04 8.43 17.09
CA GLY A 409 3.40 8.99 18.29
C GLY A 409 3.78 10.42 18.70
N ALA A 410 4.53 11.18 17.91
CA ALA A 410 4.75 12.60 18.24
C ALA A 410 3.53 13.44 17.84
N ALA A 411 3.13 14.39 18.71
CA ALA A 411 2.03 15.37 18.62
C ALA A 411 1.89 16.17 17.30
N VAL A 412 2.75 15.91 16.31
CA VAL A 412 2.72 16.46 14.96
C VAL A 412 1.42 16.08 14.23
N ALA A 413 0.89 14.87 14.44
CA ALA A 413 -0.36 14.45 13.80
C ALA A 413 -1.54 15.37 14.19
N SER A 414 -1.72 15.61 15.49
CA SER A 414 -2.81 16.47 15.97
C SER A 414 -2.61 17.92 15.52
N LEU A 415 -1.37 18.42 15.48
CA LEU A 415 -1.07 19.77 15.01
C LEU A 415 -1.33 19.94 13.50
N MET A 416 -0.98 18.95 12.66
CA MET A 416 -1.23 19.04 11.21
C MET A 416 -2.70 18.94 10.86
N MET A 417 -3.50 18.18 11.63
CA MET A 417 -4.94 18.07 11.43
C MET A 417 -5.69 19.39 11.68
N VAL A 418 -5.15 20.30 12.50
CA VAL A 418 -5.74 21.64 12.74
C VAL A 418 -5.82 22.46 11.45
N ILE A 419 -4.93 22.23 10.48
CA ILE A 419 -4.95 22.94 9.19
C ILE A 419 -6.27 22.68 8.44
N LEU A 420 -6.90 21.52 8.65
CA LEU A 420 -8.18 21.17 8.03
C LEU A 420 -9.38 21.92 8.60
N VAL A 421 -9.22 22.61 9.74
CA VAL A 421 -10.27 23.49 10.28
C VAL A 421 -10.52 24.66 9.31
N TRP A 422 -9.50 25.13 8.60
CA TRP A 422 -9.65 26.24 7.65
C TRP A 422 -10.58 25.93 6.47
N PRO A 423 -10.35 24.88 5.63
CA PRO A 423 -11.29 24.54 4.57
C PRO A 423 -12.68 24.17 5.12
N PHE A 424 -12.78 23.66 6.35
CA PHE A 424 -14.06 23.41 6.99
C PHE A 424 -14.83 24.71 7.32
N LEU A 425 -14.17 25.73 7.89
CA LEU A 425 -14.80 27.03 8.16
C LEU A 425 -15.30 27.70 6.88
N ILE A 426 -14.56 27.59 5.78
CA ILE A 426 -15.00 28.08 4.46
C ILE A 426 -16.30 27.38 4.01
N LEU A 427 -16.45 26.08 4.28
CA LEU A 427 -17.70 25.37 3.98
C LEU A 427 -18.85 25.80 4.90
N VAL A 428 -18.57 26.16 6.15
CA VAL A 428 -19.56 26.73 7.07
C VAL A 428 -20.04 28.08 6.54
N ASP A 429 -19.14 28.94 6.06
CA ASP A 429 -19.51 30.21 5.43
C ASP A 429 -20.36 29.99 4.18
N ALA A 430 -19.94 29.08 3.28
CA ALA A 430 -20.70 28.74 2.09
C ALA A 430 -22.10 28.21 2.42
N THR A 431 -22.21 27.37 3.44
CA THR A 431 -23.48 26.81 3.91
C THR A 431 -24.35 27.91 4.51
N THR A 432 -23.76 28.85 5.25
CA THR A 432 -24.48 29.99 5.83
C THR A 432 -25.17 30.82 4.74
N LEU A 433 -24.45 31.11 3.65
CA LEU A 433 -25.02 31.81 2.49
C LEU A 433 -26.15 31.00 1.83
N ILE A 434 -25.99 29.68 1.69
CA ILE A 434 -27.04 28.79 1.15
C ILE A 434 -28.29 28.78 2.03
N LEU A 435 -28.12 28.76 3.36
CA LEU A 435 -29.22 28.77 4.32
C LEU A 435 -29.96 30.13 4.33
N GLN A 436 -29.24 31.23 4.08
CA GLN A 436 -29.77 32.58 4.12
C GLN A 436 -30.45 32.99 2.80
N ASP A 437 -29.71 32.93 1.69
CA ASP A 437 -30.09 33.54 0.42
C ASP A 437 -30.35 32.50 -0.70
N GLY A 438 -30.13 31.22 -0.43
CA GLY A 438 -30.18 30.15 -1.43
C GLY A 438 -28.91 30.05 -2.28
N MET A 439 -28.96 29.25 -3.34
CA MET A 439 -27.78 29.03 -4.20
C MET A 439 -27.72 30.05 -5.32
N THR A 440 -26.63 30.81 -5.39
CA THR A 440 -26.31 31.67 -6.53
C THR A 440 -25.33 30.95 -7.47
N MET A 441 -25.63 30.96 -8.77
CA MET A 441 -24.80 30.34 -9.81
C MET A 441 -23.76 31.31 -10.39
N GLU A 442 -23.61 32.49 -9.79
CA GLU A 442 -22.59 33.46 -10.17
C GLU A 442 -21.22 32.99 -9.68
N PHE A 443 -20.18 33.18 -10.51
CA PHE A 443 -18.82 32.86 -10.12
C PHE A 443 -18.17 34.07 -9.45
N GLY A 444 -18.05 34.02 -8.12
CA GLY A 444 -17.30 34.98 -7.32
C GLY A 444 -16.69 34.34 -6.09
N LEU A 445 -15.57 34.90 -5.59
CA LEU A 445 -14.89 34.35 -4.40
C LEU A 445 -15.74 34.41 -3.11
N GLU A 446 -16.74 35.29 -3.09
CA GLU A 446 -17.68 35.46 -1.97
C GLU A 446 -19.01 34.71 -2.18
N THR A 447 -19.16 34.01 -3.31
CA THR A 447 -20.37 33.22 -3.62
C THR A 447 -20.29 31.84 -2.98
N PRO A 448 -21.43 31.18 -2.70
CA PRO A 448 -21.44 29.82 -2.13
C PRO A 448 -20.62 28.83 -2.97
N LEU A 449 -20.77 28.87 -4.30
CA LEU A 449 -20.02 28.00 -5.20
C LEU A 449 -18.52 28.29 -5.14
N GLY A 450 -18.12 29.56 -5.15
CA GLY A 450 -16.73 29.98 -5.08
C GLY A 450 -16.05 29.52 -3.78
N LEU A 451 -16.73 29.65 -2.65
CA LEU A 451 -16.23 29.19 -1.35
C LEU A 451 -16.08 27.65 -1.31
N ILE A 452 -17.03 26.91 -1.86
CA ILE A 452 -16.94 25.44 -1.94
C ILE A 452 -15.73 25.02 -2.78
N ILE A 453 -15.55 25.62 -3.96
CA ILE A 453 -14.40 25.36 -4.83
C ILE A 453 -13.09 25.74 -4.13
N ALA A 454 -13.05 26.86 -3.42
CA ALA A 454 -11.88 27.28 -2.66
C ALA A 454 -11.53 26.27 -1.55
N SER A 455 -12.53 25.77 -0.81
CA SER A 455 -12.33 24.73 0.21
C SER A 455 -11.77 23.43 -0.38
N SER A 456 -12.34 22.96 -1.50
CA SER A 456 -11.83 21.79 -2.23
C SER A 456 -10.42 22.01 -2.77
N ALA A 457 -10.10 23.20 -3.31
CA ALA A 457 -8.77 23.52 -3.81
C ALA A 457 -7.71 23.57 -2.70
N ILE A 458 -8.04 24.15 -1.55
CA ILE A 458 -7.17 24.16 -0.36
C ILE A 458 -6.94 22.71 0.12
N SER A 459 -8.01 21.91 0.21
CA SER A 459 -7.94 20.51 0.60
C SER A 459 -7.07 19.69 -0.35
N ALA A 460 -7.19 19.91 -1.67
CA ALA A 460 -6.34 19.28 -2.67
C ALA A 460 -4.86 19.70 -2.55
N GLY A 461 -4.57 20.97 -2.23
CA GLY A 461 -3.21 21.45 -1.96
C GLY A 461 -2.60 20.80 -0.72
N ILE A 462 -3.37 20.69 0.37
CA ILE A 462 -2.97 19.98 1.59
C ILE A 462 -2.68 18.52 1.28
N TRP A 463 -3.60 17.84 0.57
CA TRP A 463 -3.44 16.45 0.15
C TRP A 463 -2.18 16.24 -0.70
N ALA A 464 -1.97 17.08 -1.72
CA ALA A 464 -0.80 17.01 -2.59
C ALA A 464 0.50 17.16 -1.78
N SER A 465 0.54 18.09 -0.82
CA SER A 465 1.69 18.23 0.07
C SER A 465 1.92 16.96 0.91
N ALA A 466 0.86 16.35 1.45
CA ALA A 466 1.00 15.18 2.31
C ALA A 466 1.44 13.92 1.54
N VAL A 467 0.99 13.77 0.29
CA VAL A 467 1.27 12.57 -0.53
C VAL A 467 2.55 12.68 -1.33
N LEU A 468 2.90 13.87 -1.83
CA LEU A 468 4.07 14.07 -2.69
C LEU A 468 5.38 14.21 -1.93
N ILE A 469 5.35 14.60 -0.66
CA ILE A 469 6.57 14.71 0.15
C ILE A 469 7.19 13.31 0.36
N PRO A 470 8.46 13.09 -0.06
CA PRO A 470 9.20 11.86 0.23
C PRO A 470 9.32 11.66 1.74
N SER A 471 9.16 10.42 2.21
CA SER A 471 9.22 10.11 3.66
C SER A 471 10.62 9.99 4.26
N ASP A 472 11.67 10.30 3.48
CA ASP A 472 13.02 9.87 3.79
C ASP A 472 13.89 11.01 4.35
#